data_AF-A0A1F9MWU5-F1
#
_entry.id   AF-A0A1F9MWU5-F1
#
_cell.length_a   1.000
_cell.length_b   1.000
_cell.length_c   1.000
_cell.angle_alpha   90.00
_cell.angle_beta   90.00
_cell.angle_gamma   90.00
#
_symmetry.space_group_name_H-M   'P 1'
#
loop_
_entity.id
_entity.type
_entity.pdbx_description
1 polymer ?
#
loop_
_entity_poly.entity_id
_entity_poly.type
_entity_poly.pdbx_seq_one_letter_code
_entity_poly.pdbx_strand_id
1 'polypeptide(L)' 'MRTTIDLPEEILAAAKQTGLERGLTLSRVVGEALVLHLQSAKEKDPQFELLEHGELGGKCPSPTQIYQLLDEQERGG' A
#
# COMPACT_ATOMS: atom_id res chain seq x y z
N MET A 1 10.75 -14.55 5.29
CA MET A 1 10.07 -15.32 4.23
C MET A 1 11.08 -15.55 3.11
N ARG A 2 11.14 -16.77 2.54
CA ARG A 2 12.04 -17.09 1.41
C ARG A 2 11.20 -17.13 0.14
N THR A 3 11.66 -16.43 -0.90
CA THR A 3 10.99 -16.34 -2.19
C THR A 3 11.95 -16.74 -3.30
N THR A 4 11.46 -17.47 -4.29
CA THR A 4 12.19 -17.82 -5.50
C THR A 4 11.60 -17.02 -6.66
N ILE A 5 12.46 -16.35 -7.43
CA ILE A 5 12.10 -15.58 -8.61
C ILE A 5 13.11 -15.89 -9.72
N ASP A 6 12.63 -15.93 -10.96
CA ASP A 6 13.50 -16.02 -12.13
C ASP A 6 13.91 -14.61 -12.56
N LEU A 7 15.22 -14.41 -12.70
CA LEU A 7 15.80 -13.16 -13.18
C LEU A 7 16.49 -13.43 -14.52
N PRO A 8 16.35 -12.53 -15.50
CA PRO A 8 17.17 -12.57 -16.71
C PRO A 8 18.66 -12.64 -16.36
N GLU A 9 19.41 -13.44 -17.14
CA GLU A 9 20.82 -13.76 -16.83
C GLU A 9 21.68 -12.50 -16.71
N GLU A 10 21.46 -11.52 -17.59
CA GLU A 10 22.17 -10.24 -17.59
C GLU A 10 21.96 -9.45 -16.27
N ILE A 11 20.72 -9.43 -15.76
CA ILE A 11 20.38 -8.74 -14.51
C ILE A 11 20.99 -9.48 -13.32
N LEU A 12 20.96 -10.81 -13.35
CA LEU A 12 21.57 -11.63 -12.30
C LEU A 12 23.10 -11.43 -12.25
N ALA A 13 23.76 -11.34 -13.42
CA ALA A 13 25.19 -11.08 -13.52
C ALA A 13 25.55 -9.70 -12.94
N ALA A 14 24.80 -8.66 -13.33
CA ALA A 14 24.99 -7.31 -12.80
C ALA A 14 24.79 -7.25 -11.27
N ALA A 15 23.73 -7.87 -10.75
CA ALA A 15 23.45 -7.88 -9.32
C ALA A 15 24.53 -8.63 -8.51
N LYS A 16 25.08 -9.73 -9.05
CA LYS A 16 26.22 -10.44 -8.46
C LYS A 16 27.47 -9.58 -8.43
N GLN A 17 27.79 -8.91 -9.53
CA GLN A 17 28.94 -8.01 -9.62
C GLN A 17 28.83 -6.87 -8.59
N THR A 18 27.67 -6.21 -8.52
CA THR A 18 27.41 -5.16 -7.51
C THR A 18 27.55 -5.69 -6.08
N GLY A 19 27.08 -6.91 -5.82
CA GLY A 19 27.25 -7.57 -4.52
C GLY A 19 28.72 -7.78 -4.16
N LEU A 20 29.54 -8.23 -5.12
CA LEU A 20 30.98 -8.41 -4.94
C LEU A 20 31.69 -7.08 -4.67
N GLU A 21 31.42 -6.06 -5.48
CA GLU A 21 32.05 -4.73 -5.37
C GLU A 21 31.71 -4.03 -4.05
N ARG A 22 30.48 -4.19 -3.56
CA ARG A 22 29.99 -3.52 -2.34
C ARG A 22 30.10 -4.39 -1.07
N GLY A 23 30.54 -5.65 -1.19
CA GLY A 23 30.56 -6.60 -0.08
C GLY A 23 29.17 -6.95 0.46
N LEU A 24 28.16 -6.97 -0.42
CA LEU A 24 26.76 -7.21 -0.06
C LEU A 24 26.27 -8.55 -0.61
N THR A 25 25.28 -9.13 0.06
CA THR A 25 24.60 -10.33 -0.42
C THR A 25 23.67 -9.99 -1.59
N LEU A 26 23.43 -10.96 -2.49
CA LEU A 26 22.51 -10.79 -3.61
C LEU A 26 21.12 -10.34 -3.16
N SER A 27 20.60 -10.93 -2.08
CA SER A 27 19.31 -10.55 -1.50
C SER A 27 19.28 -9.09 -1.03
N ARG A 28 20.40 -8.57 -0.51
CA ARG A 28 20.50 -7.17 -0.10
C ARG A 28 20.50 -6.22 -1.29
N VAL A 29 21.23 -6.57 -2.35
CA VAL A 29 21.27 -5.80 -3.61
C VAL A 29 19.87 -5.73 -4.23
N VAL A 30 19.19 -6.87 -4.36
CA VAL A 30 17.83 -6.94 -4.91
C VAL A 30 16.84 -6.17 -4.02
N GLY A 31 16.95 -6.29 -2.69
CA GLY A 31 16.11 -5.56 -1.75
C GLY A 31 16.25 -4.05 -1.86
N GLU A 32 17.48 -3.52 -1.97
CA GLU A 32 17.72 -2.08 -2.15
C GLU A 32 17.15 -1.57 -3.47
N ALA A 33 17.34 -2.32 -4.57
CA ALA A 33 16.80 -1.96 -5.88
C ALA A 33 15.27 -1.88 -5.87
N LEU A 34 14.60 -2.84 -5.21
CA LEU A 34 13.15 -2.85 -5.08
C LEU A 34 12.63 -1.67 -4.23
N VAL A 35 13.31 -1.32 -3.14
CA VAL A 35 12.92 -0.17 -2.31
C VAL A 35 12.95 1.12 -3.12
N LEU A 36 14.03 1.36 -3.87
CA LEU A 36 14.16 2.55 -4.73
C LEU A 36 13.08 2.60 -5.80
N HIS A 37 12.79 1.47 -6.45
CA HIS A 37 11.74 1.38 -7.45
C HIS A 37 10.36 1.67 -6.87
N LEU A 38 10.02 1.07 -5.72
CA LEU A 38 8.72 1.25 -5.08
C LEU A 38 8.52 2.66 -4.53
N GLN A 39 9.58 3.29 -4.00
CA GLN A 39 9.51 4.69 -3.58
C GLN A 39 9.20 5.62 -4.76
N SER A 40 9.88 5.41 -5.89
CA SER A 40 9.60 6.16 -7.12
C SER A 40 8.20 5.88 -7.68
N ALA A 41 7.69 4.65 -7.53
CA ALA A 41 6.34 4.30 -7.94
C ALA A 41 5.26 4.95 -7.06
N LYS A 42 5.51 5.09 -5.75
CA LYS A 42 4.57 5.71 -4.80
C LYS A 42 4.32 7.19 -5.11
N GLU A 43 5.29 7.89 -5.69
CA GLU A 43 5.12 9.27 -6.17
C GLU A 43 4.22 9.37 -7.40
N LYS A 44 4.01 8.27 -8.13
CA LYS A 44 3.22 8.24 -9.37
C LYS A 44 1.80 7.72 -9.19
N ASP A 45 1.49 7.15 -8.04
CA ASP A 45 0.12 6.71 -7.74
C ASP A 45 -0.74 7.97 -7.54
N PRO A 46 -1.84 8.16 -8.30
CA PRO A 46 -2.71 9.29 -8.07
C PRO A 46 -3.15 9.26 -6.61
N GLN A 47 -2.96 10.38 -5.91
CA GLN A 47 -3.49 10.58 -4.57
C GLN A 47 -4.98 10.24 -4.63
N PHE A 48 -5.40 9.14 -3.99
CA PHE A 48 -6.81 8.85 -3.87
C PHE A 48 -7.40 9.91 -2.95
N GLU A 49 -8.45 10.57 -3.41
CA GLU A 49 -9.22 11.46 -2.56
C GLU A 49 -10.10 10.58 -1.66
N LEU A 50 -9.86 10.65 -0.35
CA LEU A 50 -10.76 10.04 0.61
C LEU A 50 -12.08 10.82 0.57
N LEU A 51 -13.10 10.27 -0.10
CA LEU A 51 -14.45 10.82 -0.09
C LEU A 51 -15.07 10.58 1.30
N GLU A 52 -14.82 11.50 2.22
CA GLU A 52 -15.48 11.50 3.52
C GLU A 52 -16.98 11.80 3.34
N HIS A 53 -17.82 10.81 3.64
CA HIS A 53 -19.27 11.00 3.72
C HIS A 53 -19.63 11.20 5.21
N GLY A 54 -20.03 12.41 5.57
CA GLY A 54 -20.41 12.80 6.92
C GLY A 54 -19.81 14.14 7.34
N GLU A 55 -20.33 14.74 8.42
CA GLU A 55 -19.72 15.95 8.98
C GLU A 55 -18.36 15.62 9.62
N LEU A 56 -17.34 16.43 9.33
CA LEU A 56 -16.02 16.35 9.98
C LEU A 56 -16.19 16.51 11.50
N GLY A 57 -15.87 15.45 12.25
CA GLY A 57 -16.07 15.40 13.72
C GLY A 57 -17.44 14.88 14.16
N GLY A 58 -18.29 14.45 13.23
CA GLY A 58 -19.53 13.75 13.52
C GLY A 58 -19.25 12.44 14.28
N LYS A 59 -19.99 12.21 15.38
CA LYS A 59 -19.95 10.92 16.06
C LYS A 59 -20.61 9.88 15.15
N CYS A 60 -19.92 8.76 14.93
CA CYS A 60 -20.56 7.58 14.36
C CYS A 60 -21.76 7.21 15.25
N PRO A 61 -22.99 7.18 14.71
CA PRO A 61 -24.17 6.93 15.52
C PRO A 61 -24.11 5.54 16.15
N SER A 62 -24.56 5.42 17.40
CA SER A 62 -24.66 4.12 18.04
C SER A 62 -25.73 3.26 17.34
N PRO A 63 -25.69 1.92 17.46
CA PRO A 63 -26.70 1.06 16.86
C PRO A 63 -28.13 1.50 17.22
N THR A 64 -28.37 1.93 18.46
CA THR A 64 -29.67 2.44 18.91
C THR A 64 -30.10 3.70 18.16
N GLN A 65 -29.17 4.62 17.89
CA GLN A 65 -29.46 5.85 17.12
C GLN A 65 -29.77 5.54 15.66
N ILE A 66 -29.10 4.53 15.09
CA ILE A 66 -29.38 4.06 13.73
C ILE A 66 -30.81 3.52 13.65
N TYR A 67 -31.23 2.66 14.58
CA TYR A 67 -32.60 2.12 14.59
C TYR A 67 -33.67 3.19 14.78
N GLN A 68 -33.43 4.19 15.63
CA GLN A 68 -34.36 5.30 15.82
C GLN A 68 -34.55 6.16 14.55
N LEU A 69 -33.45 6.46 13.84
CA LEU A 69 -33.51 7.22 12.59
C LEU A 69 -34.25 6.45 11.48
N LEU A 70 -34.12 5.13 11.44
CA LEU A 70 -34.83 4.28 10.47
C LEU A 70 -36.34 4.27 10.77
N ASP A 71 -36.73 4.08 12.04
CA ASP A 71 -38.13 4.11 12.46
C ASP A 71 -38.81 5.47 12.19
N GLU A 72 -38.07 6.58 12.33
CA GLU A 72 -38.57 7.93 12.04
C GLU A 72 -38.76 8.18 10.53
N GLN A 73 -37.87 7.64 9.68
CA GLN A 73 -38.03 7.73 8.23
C GLN A 73 -39.21 6.91 7.70
N GLU A 74 -39.48 5.74 8.28
CA GLU A 74 -40.61 4.89 7.87
C GLU A 74 -41.99 5.48 8.25
N ARG A 75 -42.05 6.39 9.24
CA ARG A 75 -43.30 7.07 9.64
C ARG A 75 -43.54 8.39 8.94
N GLY A 76 -42.55 8.93 8.23
CA GLY A 76 -42.62 10.20 7.51
C GLY A 76 -42.86 10.08 6.00
N GLY A 77 -43.06 8.87 5.48
CA GLY A 77 -43.31 8.56 4.06
C GLY A 77 -44.78 8.37 3.73
#